data_AF-A0A915A3R0-F1
#
_entry.id   AF-A0A915A3R0-F1
#
_cell.length_a   1.000
_cell.length_b   1.000
_cell.length_c   1.000
_cell.angle_alpha   90.00
_cell.angle_beta   90.00
_cell.angle_gamma   90.00
#
_symmetry.space_group_name_H-M   'P 1'
#
loop_
_entity.id
_entity.type
_entity.pdbx_description
1 polymer ?
#
loop_
_entity_poly.entity_id
_entity_poly.type
_entity_poly.pdbx_seq_one_letter_code
_entity_poly.pdbx_strand_id
1 'polypeptide(L)'
;HDASDSNWSMSQQLFHVVASMDGHPSSYSSLVRLQYLRLIDGEQQRRSESIEELDTMAVELLLRFYRTTRFKPSRIFYFRSGIPESVSHYVLHDELVALRKACLTLQSSYQPGITFITVQKNHHIRLFCADRRNMVRFRSRPLH
;
A
#
# COMPACT_ATOMS: atom_id res chain seq x y z
N HIS A 1 -45.55 4.50 10.27
CA HIS A 1 -44.65 3.66 9.44
C HIS A 1 -43.66 4.62 8.79
N ASP A 2 -42.75 5.18 9.59
CA ASP A 2 -41.77 6.16 9.10
C ASP A 2 -40.38 5.56 9.29
N ALA A 3 -39.97 4.76 8.31
CA ALA A 3 -38.57 4.40 8.14
C ALA A 3 -37.88 5.64 7.57
N SER A 4 -37.26 6.41 8.45
CA SER A 4 -36.36 7.49 8.05
C SER A 4 -35.16 6.88 7.32
N ASP A 5 -35.05 7.22 6.03
CA ASP A 5 -33.91 6.95 5.18
C ASP A 5 -32.63 7.47 5.85
N SER A 6 -31.91 6.56 6.51
CA SER A 6 -30.55 6.81 6.97
C SER A 6 -29.66 6.75 5.73
N ASN A 7 -29.35 7.93 5.20
CA ASN A 7 -28.49 8.12 4.03
C ASN A 7 -27.04 7.79 4.43
N TRP A 8 -26.72 6.49 4.51
CA TRP A 8 -25.35 6.02 4.70
C TRP A 8 -24.57 6.25 3.41
N SER A 9 -23.77 7.31 3.37
CA SER A 9 -22.83 7.53 2.28
C SER A 9 -21.72 6.49 2.34
N MET A 10 -21.92 5.38 1.62
CA MET A 10 -20.92 4.33 1.49
C MET A 10 -19.83 4.80 0.52
N SER A 11 -18.61 4.96 1.02
CA SER A 11 -17.46 5.32 0.17
C SER A 11 -16.75 4.05 -0.30
N GLN A 12 -16.25 4.05 -1.53
CA GLN A 12 -15.54 2.93 -2.11
C GLN A 12 -14.06 3.29 -2.25
N GLN A 13 -13.19 2.36 -1.89
CA GLN A 13 -11.76 2.48 -2.10
C GLN A 13 -11.24 1.29 -2.91
N LEU A 14 -10.34 1.58 -3.85
CA LEU A 14 -9.70 0.59 -4.70
C LEU A 14 -8.25 0.41 -4.23
N PHE A 15 -7.90 -0.80 -3.82
CA PHE A 15 -6.55 -1.17 -3.45
C PHE A 15 -5.92 -2.01 -4.55
N HIS A 16 -4.67 -1.69 -4.86
CA HIS A 16 -3.87 -2.40 -5.86
C HIS A 16 -2.55 -2.80 -5.25
N VAL A 17 -2.24 -4.10 -5.31
CA VAL A 17 -0.98 -4.65 -4.84
C VAL A 17 -0.29 -5.35 -6.00
N VAL A 18 0.97 -5.00 -6.24
CA VAL A 18 1.81 -5.60 -7.26
C VAL A 18 3.00 -6.28 -6.62
N ALA A 19 3.42 -7.40 -7.19
CA ALA A 19 4.64 -8.09 -6.77
C ALA A 19 5.45 -8.56 -7.98
N SER A 20 6.77 -8.51 -7.86
CA SER A 20 7.71 -9.08 -8.83
C SER A 20 7.56 -10.59 -8.90
N MET A 21 7.74 -11.18 -10.07
CA MET A 21 7.53 -12.60 -10.35
C MET A 21 8.82 -13.35 -10.75
N ASP A 22 9.95 -12.64 -10.76
CA ASP A 22 11.25 -13.09 -11.25
C ASP A 22 12.41 -12.50 -10.43
N GLY A 23 13.61 -13.10 -10.56
CA GLY A 23 14.82 -12.68 -9.87
C GLY A 23 15.46 -11.39 -10.42
N HIS A 24 15.15 -11.06 -11.68
CA HIS A 24 15.30 -9.70 -12.20
C HIS A 24 13.93 -9.06 -12.05
N PRO A 25 13.74 -7.93 -11.35
CA PRO A 25 12.42 -7.35 -11.14
C PRO A 25 11.85 -6.73 -12.43
N SER A 26 11.48 -7.59 -13.39
CA SER A 26 11.09 -7.21 -14.76
C SER A 26 9.66 -7.63 -15.06
N SER A 27 9.19 -8.70 -14.42
CA SER A 27 7.82 -9.18 -14.51
C SER A 27 7.08 -8.94 -13.20
N TYR A 28 5.89 -8.35 -13.28
CA TYR A 28 5.04 -8.08 -12.13
C TYR A 28 3.65 -8.66 -12.33
N SER A 29 3.09 -9.24 -11.28
CA SER A 29 1.67 -9.61 -11.23
C SER A 29 0.94 -8.70 -10.25
N SER A 30 -0.29 -8.36 -10.60
CA SER A 30 -1.14 -7.47 -9.83
C SER A 30 -2.37 -8.14 -9.27
N LEU A 31 -2.82 -7.66 -8.12
CA LEU A 31 -4.13 -7.93 -7.54
C LEU A 31 -4.82 -6.61 -7.21
N VAL A 32 -6.13 -6.58 -7.46
CA VAL A 32 -7.00 -5.44 -7.17
C VAL A 32 -8.09 -5.90 -6.20
N ARG A 33 -8.42 -5.08 -5.20
CA ARG A 33 -9.54 -5.29 -4.28
C ARG A 33 -10.33 -4.01 -4.10
N LEU A 34 -11.65 -4.16 -4.04
CA LEU A 34 -12.58 -3.10 -3.68
C LEU A 34 -12.90 -3.23 -2.19
N GLN A 35 -12.77 -2.15 -1.46
CA GLN A 35 -13.13 -2.07 -0.05
C GLN A 35 -14.23 -1.02 0.12
N TYR A 36 -15.29 -1.41 0.84
CA TYR A 36 -16.43 -0.54 1.12
C TYR A 36 -16.28 0.04 2.51
N LEU A 37 -16.19 1.36 2.58
CA LEU A 37 -16.12 2.11 3.81
C LEU A 37 -17.49 2.50 4.29
N ARG A 38 -17.82 1.97 5.46
CA ARG A 38 -18.98 2.39 6.23
C ARG A 38 -18.57 3.64 7.02
N LEU A 39 -19.22 4.77 6.75
CA LEU A 39 -19.04 6.01 7.51
C LEU A 39 -19.83 5.94 8.82
N ILE A 40 -19.49 5.01 9.71
CA ILE A 40 -20.13 4.89 11.01
C ILE A 40 -19.06 5.08 12.09
N ASP A 41 -19.15 6.21 12.80
CA ASP A 41 -18.30 6.63 13.91
C ASP A 41 -16.79 6.85 13.59
N GLY A 42 -16.20 7.88 14.20
CA GLY A 42 -14.85 8.37 13.90
C GLY A 42 -13.70 7.37 14.12
N GLU A 43 -13.96 6.21 14.71
CA GLU A 43 -13.00 5.11 14.82
C GLU A 43 -12.83 4.33 13.49
N GLN A 44 -13.88 4.17 12.68
CA GLN A 44 -13.79 3.46 11.39
C GLN A 44 -12.97 4.24 10.36
N GLN A 45 -12.96 5.58 10.45
CA GLN A 45 -12.10 6.45 9.63
C GLN A 45 -10.61 6.15 9.79
N ARG A 46 -10.16 5.63 10.95
CA ARG A 46 -8.74 5.27 11.17
C ARG A 46 -8.37 3.92 10.54
N ARG A 47 -9.31 2.98 10.47
CA ARG A 47 -9.11 1.66 9.82
C ARG A 47 -9.27 1.70 8.31
N SER A 48 -9.97 2.71 7.79
CA SER A 48 -10.14 3.01 6.37
C SER A 48 -8.86 2.91 5.53
N GLU A 49 -7.73 3.32 6.09
CA GLU A 49 -6.50 3.47 5.32
C GLU A 49 -5.69 2.17 5.20
N SER A 50 -6.03 1.12 5.97
CA SER A 50 -5.40 -0.19 5.89
C SER A 50 -6.18 -1.14 4.97
N ILE A 51 -5.43 -1.97 4.25
CA ILE A 51 -5.99 -2.94 3.31
C ILE A 51 -6.52 -4.15 4.10
N GLU A 52 -7.85 -4.32 4.16
CA GLU A 52 -8.49 -5.38 4.98
C GLU A 52 -8.08 -6.81 4.59
N GLU A 53 -7.95 -7.09 3.28
CA GLU A 53 -7.62 -8.43 2.76
C GLU A 53 -6.15 -8.58 2.32
N LEU A 54 -5.24 -7.78 2.88
CA LEU A 54 -3.83 -7.80 2.48
C LEU A 54 -3.19 -9.17 2.68
N ASP A 55 -3.57 -9.89 3.73
CA ASP A 55 -3.04 -11.22 4.02
C ASP A 55 -3.34 -12.20 2.86
N THR A 56 -4.58 -12.22 2.39
CA THR A 56 -5.04 -13.08 1.30
C THR A 56 -4.39 -12.69 -0.03
N MET A 57 -4.31 -11.38 -0.32
CA MET A 57 -3.61 -10.87 -1.51
C MET A 57 -2.12 -11.25 -1.49
N ALA A 58 -1.47 -11.13 -0.33
CA ALA A 58 -0.06 -11.46 -0.16
C ALA A 58 0.20 -12.97 -0.32
N VAL A 59 -0.66 -13.83 0.24
CA VAL A 59 -0.60 -15.29 0.01
C VAL A 59 -0.66 -15.60 -1.47
N GLU A 60 -1.62 -15.01 -2.19
CA GLU A 60 -1.79 -15.25 -3.62
C GLU A 60 -0.57 -14.80 -4.43
N LEU A 61 0.00 -13.61 -4.15
CA LEU A 61 1.20 -13.12 -4.83
C LEU A 61 2.45 -13.98 -4.51
N LEU A 62 2.62 -14.40 -3.26
CA LEU A 62 3.73 -15.28 -2.86
C LEU A 62 3.63 -16.67 -3.52
N LEU A 63 2.41 -17.21 -3.66
CA LEU A 63 2.19 -18.46 -4.40
C LEU A 63 2.48 -18.30 -5.89
N ARG A 64 2.06 -17.19 -6.51
CA ARG A 64 2.39 -16.88 -7.91
C ARG A 64 3.90 -16.78 -8.11
N PHE A 65 4.61 -16.06 -7.24
CA PHE A 65 6.06 -15.97 -7.26
C PHE A 65 6.73 -17.34 -7.15
N TYR A 66 6.28 -18.18 -6.21
CA TYR A 66 6.83 -19.54 -6.03
C TYR A 66 6.57 -20.44 -7.23
N ARG A 67 5.41 -20.32 -7.89
CA ARG A 67 5.10 -21.09 -9.10
C ARG A 67 6.04 -20.73 -10.25
N THR A 68 6.40 -19.46 -10.40
CA THR A 68 7.26 -18.97 -11.48
C THR A 68 8.73 -19.22 -11.20
N THR A 69 9.22 -18.90 -10.00
CA THR A 69 10.65 -18.95 -9.67
C THR A 69 11.10 -20.25 -9.01
N ARG A 70 10.17 -21.02 -8.42
CA ARG A 70 10.45 -22.15 -7.51
C ARG A 70 11.24 -21.80 -6.26
N PHE A 71 11.40 -20.50 -5.97
CA PHE A 71 12.07 -20.00 -4.79
C PHE A 71 11.08 -19.34 -3.83
N LYS A 72 11.36 -19.47 -2.54
CA LYS A 72 10.66 -18.73 -1.48
C LYS A 72 11.50 -17.49 -1.16
N PRO A 73 10.93 -16.27 -1.22
CA PRO A 73 11.71 -15.07 -0.96
C PRO A 73 12.16 -15.03 0.50
N SER A 74 13.46 -14.88 0.75
CA SER A 74 14.00 -14.74 2.12
C SER A 74 13.77 -13.34 2.69
N ARG A 75 13.49 -12.36 1.81
CA ARG A 75 13.21 -10.96 2.15
C ARG A 75 12.04 -10.44 1.34
N ILE A 76 11.20 -9.64 1.97
CA ILE A 76 10.07 -8.95 1.36
C ILE A 76 10.27 -7.46 1.53
N PHE A 77 10.39 -6.73 0.42
CA PHE A 77 10.38 -5.27 0.40
C PHE A 77 8.98 -4.81 0.03
N TYR A 78 8.31 -4.14 0.96
CA TYR A 78 6.94 -3.68 0.79
C TYR A 78 6.91 -2.16 0.70
N PHE A 79 6.56 -1.66 -0.48
CA PHE A 79 6.44 -0.24 -0.76
C PHE A 79 4.99 0.19 -0.68
N ARG A 80 4.67 1.07 0.27
CA ARG A 80 3.30 1.56 0.49
C ARG A 80 3.26 3.06 0.24
N SER A 81 2.46 3.48 -0.74
CA SER A 81 2.27 4.89 -1.10
C SER A 81 0.88 5.40 -0.75
N GLY A 82 0.74 6.68 -0.44
CA GLY A 82 -0.57 7.32 -0.28
C GLY A 82 -1.20 7.13 1.11
N ILE A 83 -0.38 6.86 2.13
CA ILE A 83 -0.84 6.91 3.52
C ILE A 83 -0.64 8.34 4.06
N PRO A 84 -1.64 8.95 4.72
CA PRO A 84 -1.44 10.18 5.46
C PRO A 84 -0.48 9.99 6.64
N GLU A 85 0.39 10.98 6.89
CA GLU A 85 1.40 10.91 7.97
C GLU A 85 0.76 10.64 9.35
N SER A 86 -0.40 11.23 9.62
CA SER A 86 -1.15 11.09 10.88
C SER A 86 -1.54 9.66 11.22
N VAL A 87 -1.64 8.76 10.24
CA VAL A 87 -2.07 7.36 10.43
C VAL A 87 -1.02 6.34 10.02
N SER A 88 0.16 6.78 9.57
CA SER A 88 1.21 5.89 9.04
C SER A 88 1.61 4.78 10.01
N HIS A 89 1.66 5.07 11.31
CA HIS A 89 2.03 4.06 12.31
C HIS A 89 0.98 2.96 12.47
N TYR A 90 -0.30 3.31 12.44
CA TYR A 90 -1.40 2.35 12.56
C TYR A 90 -1.50 1.46 11.32
N VAL A 91 -1.43 2.06 10.13
CA VAL A 91 -1.44 1.31 8.87
C VAL A 91 -0.24 0.38 8.78
N LEU A 92 0.96 0.83 9.16
CA LEU A 92 2.15 -0.01 9.21
C LEU A 92 1.92 -1.23 10.12
N HIS A 93 1.41 -1.02 11.33
CA HIS A 93 1.16 -2.12 12.27
C HIS A 93 0.21 -3.16 11.67
N ASP A 94 -0.96 -2.72 11.19
CA ASP A 94 -2.00 -3.61 10.68
C ASP A 94 -1.55 -4.36 9.42
N GLU A 95 -0.95 -3.66 8.46
CA GLU A 95 -0.47 -4.27 7.23
C GLU A 95 0.73 -5.21 7.49
N LEU A 96 1.64 -4.88 8.42
CA LEU A 96 2.76 -5.75 8.76
C LEU A 96 2.29 -7.04 9.44
N VAL A 97 1.29 -6.96 10.32
CA VAL A 97 0.66 -8.15 10.92
C VAL A 97 0.01 -9.01 9.85
N ALA A 98 -0.71 -8.41 8.89
CA ALA A 98 -1.32 -9.12 7.77
C ALA A 98 -0.28 -9.82 6.88
N LEU A 99 0.83 -9.16 6.53
CA LEU A 99 1.93 -9.76 5.76
C LEU A 99 2.59 -10.92 6.50
N ARG A 100 2.80 -10.80 7.81
CA ARG A 100 3.34 -11.90 8.63
C ARG A 100 2.37 -13.06 8.71
N LYS A 101 1.08 -12.80 8.89
CA LYS A 101 0.01 -13.80 8.88
C LYS A 101 0.01 -14.57 7.56
N ALA A 102 0.10 -13.86 6.43
CA ALA A 102 0.20 -14.48 5.10
C ALA A 102 1.38 -15.46 4.99
N CYS A 103 2.56 -15.06 5.49
CA CYS A 103 3.74 -15.93 5.49
C CYS A 103 3.53 -17.18 6.36
N LEU A 104 2.96 -17.02 7.56
CA LEU A 104 2.67 -18.14 8.45
C LEU A 104 1.59 -19.08 7.91
N THR A 105 0.58 -18.56 7.19
CA THR A 105 -0.47 -19.34 6.52
C THR A 105 0.12 -20.22 5.41
N LEU A 106 1.14 -19.74 4.70
CA LEU A 106 1.84 -20.55 3.68
C LEU A 106 2.65 -21.68 4.32
N GLN A 107 3.37 -21.39 5.40
CA GLN A 107 4.16 -22.37 6.14
C GLN A 107 4.47 -21.82 7.54
N SER A 108 4.23 -22.62 8.58
CA SER A 108 4.35 -22.18 9.98
C SER A 108 5.75 -21.72 10.39
N SER A 109 6.81 -22.20 9.72
CA SER A 109 8.20 -21.78 9.96
C SER A 109 8.72 -20.72 9.00
N TYR A 110 7.90 -20.23 8.07
CA TYR A 110 8.31 -19.26 7.07
C TYR A 110 8.20 -17.83 7.63
N GLN A 111 9.35 -17.27 8.00
CA GLN A 111 9.47 -15.93 8.57
C GLN A 111 10.54 -15.12 7.81
N PRO A 112 10.21 -14.65 6.59
CA PRO A 112 11.14 -13.81 5.84
C PRO A 112 11.32 -12.46 6.53
N GLY A 113 12.48 -11.82 6.32
CA GLY A 113 12.70 -10.45 6.77
C GLY A 113 11.83 -9.49 5.96
N ILE A 114 10.97 -8.71 6.62
CA ILE A 114 10.08 -7.73 5.97
C ILE A 114 10.63 -6.32 6.19
N THR A 115 10.82 -5.58 5.11
CA THR A 115 11.17 -4.16 5.13
C THR A 115 9.99 -3.35 4.60
N PHE A 116 9.40 -2.54 5.48
CA PHE A 116 8.27 -1.67 5.15
C PHE A 116 8.79 -0.27 4.80
N ILE A 117 8.47 0.22 3.61
CA ILE A 117 8.91 1.51 3.10
C ILE A 117 7.68 2.34 2.74
N THR A 118 7.47 3.43 3.47
CA THR A 118 6.46 4.42 3.13
C THR A 118 6.99 5.37 2.07
N VAL A 119 6.20 5.58 1.02
CA VAL A 119 6.55 6.50 -0.08
C VAL A 119 5.58 7.67 -0.06
N GLN A 120 6.08 8.85 0.29
CA GLN A 120 5.31 10.09 0.33
C GLN A 120 5.75 11.02 -0.81
N LYS A 121 4.91 11.13 -1.85
CA LYS A 121 5.15 12.02 -2.99
C LYS A 121 4.54 13.42 -2.81
N ASN A 122 3.52 13.52 -1.97
CA ASN A 122 2.81 14.77 -1.70
C ASN A 122 3.35 15.38 -0.40
N HIS A 123 4.49 16.04 -0.51
CA HIS A 123 5.13 16.77 0.59
C HIS A 123 5.48 18.19 0.16
N HIS A 124 5.59 19.11 1.12
CA HIS A 124 5.96 20.50 0.82
C HIS A 124 7.48 20.73 0.70
N ILE A 125 8.29 19.67 0.79
CA ILE A 125 9.74 19.75 0.60
C ILE A 125 10.05 20.05 -0.88
N ARG A 126 10.83 21.09 -1.12
CA ARG A 126 11.31 21.49 -2.45
C ARG A 126 12.83 21.50 -2.43
N LEU A 127 13.45 20.74 -3.33
CA LEU A 127 14.89 20.69 -3.49
C LEU A 127 15.28 21.45 -4.75
N PHE A 128 16.29 22.32 -4.64
CA PHE A 128 16.81 23.11 -5.75
C PHE A 128 18.32 22.89 -5.90
N CYS A 129 18.83 22.95 -7.13
CA CYS A 129 20.26 22.87 -7.39
C CYS A 129 20.99 24.06 -6.75
N ALA A 130 22.03 23.78 -5.94
CA ALA A 130 22.84 24.83 -5.34
C ALA A 130 23.66 25.62 -6.39
N ASP A 131 24.17 24.92 -7.41
CA ASP A 131 24.86 25.55 -8.53
C ASP A 131 23.86 26.08 -9.56
N ARG A 132 23.97 27.37 -9.87
CA ARG A 132 23.18 28.05 -10.89
C ARG A 132 23.38 27.47 -12.29
N ARG A 133 24.53 26.86 -12.59
CA ARG A 133 24.81 26.26 -13.91
C ARG A 133 23.96 25.02 -14.19
N ASN A 134 23.57 24.30 -13.14
CA ASN A 134 22.74 23.10 -13.21
C ASN A 134 21.25 23.40 -12.97
N MET A 135 20.90 24.68 -12.76
CA MET A 135 19.55 25.08 -12.47
C MET A 135 18.73 25.12 -13.77
N VAL A 136 17.88 24.12 -13.96
CA VAL A 136 16.89 24.15 -15.05
C VAL A 136 15.88 25.26 -14.74
N ARG A 137 15.88 26.34 -15.53
CA ARG A 137 14.91 27.42 -15.39
C ARG A 137 13.51 26.88 -15.72
N PHE A 138 12.72 26.59 -14.70
CA PHE A 138 11.28 26.48 -14.86
C PHE A 138 10.75 27.87 -15.23
N ARG A 139 10.36 28.08 -16.49
CA ARG A 139 9.58 29.25 -16.89
C ARG A 139 8.17 29.08 -16.32
N SER A 140 7.97 29.49 -15.07
CA SER A 140 6.64 29.82 -14.59
C SER A 140 6.13 30.98 -15.45
N ARG A 141 5.11 30.73 -16.28
CA ARG A 141 4.31 31.82 -16.86
C ARG A 141 3.78 32.64 -15.69
N PRO A 142 3.92 33.98 -15.68
CA PRO A 142 3.23 34.79 -14.71
C PRO A 142 1.73 34.58 -14.88
N LEU A 143 1.04 34.33 -13.76
CA LEU A 143 -0.42 34.47 -13.71
C LEU A 143 -0.70 35.95 -13.95
N HIS A 144 -1.40 36.24 -15.04
CA HIS A 144 -2.02 37.54 -15.29
C HIS A 144 -3.29 37.67 -14.46
#